data_AF-A0A552V9E9-F1
#
_entry.id   AF-A0A552V9E9-F1
#
_cell.length_a   1.000
_cell.length_b   1.000
_cell.length_c   1.000
_cell.angle_alpha   90.00
_cell.angle_beta   90.00
_cell.angle_gamma   90.00
#
_symmetry.space_group_name_H-M   'P 1'
#
loop_
_entity.id
_entity.type
_entity.pdbx_description
1 polymer ?
#
loop_
_entity_poly.entity_id
_entity_poly.type
_entity_poly.pdbx_seq_one_letter_code
_entity_poly.pdbx_strand_id
1 'polypeptide(L)'
;MEHTYNGIYSEAAFEKFEVDDSDFDAATEDIRQRLNVRLKHARYSTVLVEQLARHKLNIYEKFGNELHAYHFQTILDIIEQVENGAVMNVRDFRNEPLAGLKHIHHNSNTFIAQNMLNTWREKYGKKDEVTFQNSLLTNIFYKLLDEYSPAVAQQKALTFLLNRILYESKFRPLKKQTGEWIIYTQHDGTNYYLCLATHQEAKDFGDEVVAQRLQPCFKEFPELSRSL
;
A
#
# COMPACT_ATOMS: atom_id res chain seq x y z
N MET A 1 -9.37 -13.20 37.58
CA MET A 1 -9.83 -14.02 36.43
C MET A 1 -9.23 -13.40 35.18
N GLU A 2 -8.10 -13.96 34.76
CA GLU A 2 -7.44 -13.63 33.51
C GLU A 2 -8.26 -14.25 32.37
N HIS A 3 -8.71 -13.42 31.42
CA HIS A 3 -9.27 -13.91 30.17
C HIS A 3 -8.14 -14.02 29.15
N THR A 4 -7.58 -15.22 29.04
CA THR A 4 -6.73 -15.64 27.92
C THR A 4 -7.61 -15.81 26.68
N TYR A 5 -7.41 -14.94 25.70
CA TYR A 5 -8.02 -15.06 24.37
C TYR A 5 -7.25 -16.14 23.59
N ASN A 6 -7.64 -17.40 23.80
CA ASN A 6 -7.12 -18.53 23.05
C ASN A 6 -7.89 -18.68 21.72
N GLY A 7 -7.20 -18.37 20.62
CA GLY A 7 -7.24 -19.12 19.36
C GLY A 7 -8.55 -19.15 18.56
N ILE A 8 -8.68 -18.26 17.57
CA ILE A 8 -9.33 -18.55 16.28
C ILE A 8 -8.55 -17.87 15.16
N TYR A 9 -7.26 -18.16 15.02
CA TYR A 9 -6.52 -17.99 13.77
C TYR A 9 -5.47 -19.10 13.75
N SER A 10 -5.87 -20.30 13.33
CA SER A 10 -4.88 -21.28 12.92
C SER A 10 -4.22 -20.77 11.64
N GLU A 11 -2.89 -20.93 11.52
CA GLU A 11 -2.13 -20.67 10.29
C GLU A 11 -2.69 -21.43 9.06
N ALA A 12 -3.59 -22.40 9.29
CA ALA A 12 -4.27 -23.20 8.28
C ALA A 12 -5.42 -22.49 7.54
N ALA A 13 -5.79 -21.25 7.91
CA ALA A 13 -6.92 -20.52 7.27
C ALA A 13 -6.52 -19.61 6.10
N PHE A 14 -5.25 -19.62 5.68
CA PHE A 14 -4.87 -19.06 4.39
C PHE A 14 -4.96 -20.19 3.35
N GLU A 15 -6.16 -20.44 2.84
CA GLU A 15 -6.28 -21.12 1.55
C GLU A 15 -5.32 -20.41 0.59
N LYS A 16 -4.41 -21.20 0.02
CA LYS A 16 -3.49 -20.74 -1.02
C LYS A 16 -4.39 -20.31 -2.17
N PHE A 17 -4.68 -19.02 -2.28
CA PHE A 17 -5.36 -18.47 -3.44
C PHE A 17 -4.40 -18.66 -4.61
N GLU A 18 -4.54 -19.79 -5.31
CA GLU A 18 -3.91 -20.01 -6.60
C GLU A 18 -4.56 -19.03 -7.57
N VAL A 19 -3.81 -18.00 -7.92
CA VAL A 19 -4.20 -17.07 -8.96
C VAL A 19 -3.92 -17.73 -10.29
N ASP A 20 -4.93 -17.81 -11.15
CA ASP A 20 -4.77 -18.28 -12.52
C ASP A 20 -3.76 -17.36 -13.25
N ASP A 21 -2.82 -17.96 -13.98
CA ASP A 21 -1.86 -17.23 -14.81
C ASP A 21 -2.59 -16.26 -15.75
N SER A 22 -3.79 -16.64 -16.23
CA SER A 22 -4.60 -15.78 -17.09
C SER A 22 -5.09 -14.50 -16.39
N ASP A 23 -5.45 -14.58 -15.10
CA ASP A 23 -5.85 -13.43 -14.29
C ASP A 23 -4.66 -12.52 -13.98
N PHE A 24 -3.48 -13.10 -13.73
CA PHE A 24 -2.24 -12.34 -13.51
C PHE A 24 -1.78 -11.59 -14.76
N ASP A 25 -1.86 -12.22 -15.93
CA ASP A 25 -1.54 -11.59 -17.21
C ASP A 25 -2.50 -10.45 -17.52
N ALA A 26 -3.80 -10.66 -17.31
CA ALA A 26 -4.82 -9.63 -17.49
C ALA A 26 -4.61 -8.44 -16.53
N ALA A 27 -4.26 -8.72 -15.26
CA ALA A 27 -3.93 -7.68 -14.28
C ALA A 27 -2.67 -6.90 -14.67
N THR A 28 -1.62 -7.58 -15.13
CA THR A 28 -0.37 -6.98 -15.62
C THR A 28 -0.64 -6.03 -16.78
N GLU A 29 -1.45 -6.45 -17.75
CA GLU A 29 -1.79 -5.63 -18.91
C GLU A 29 -2.63 -4.39 -18.53
N ASP A 30 -3.63 -4.54 -17.64
CA ASP A 30 -4.39 -3.39 -17.12
C ASP A 30 -3.47 -2.38 -16.40
N ILE A 31 -2.51 -2.85 -15.60
CA ILE A 31 -1.53 -1.98 -14.93
C ILE A 31 -0.66 -1.25 -15.95
N ARG A 32 -0.15 -1.93 -16.99
CA ARG A 32 0.64 -1.29 -18.06
C ARG A 32 -0.17 -0.19 -18.75
N GLN A 33 -1.40 -0.47 -19.14
CA GLN A 33 -2.28 0.52 -19.77
C GLN A 33 -2.52 1.74 -18.87
N ARG A 34 -2.78 1.51 -17.58
CA ARG A 34 -2.96 2.57 -16.59
C ARG A 34 -1.72 3.43 -16.39
N LEU A 35 -0.53 2.81 -16.37
CA LEU A 35 0.74 3.53 -16.27
C LEU A 35 1.00 4.32 -17.55
N ASN A 36 0.83 3.72 -18.74
CA ASN A 36 1.02 4.42 -20.02
C ASN A 36 0.13 5.65 -20.19
N VAL A 37 -1.09 5.63 -19.65
CA VAL A 37 -1.99 6.80 -19.68
C VAL A 37 -1.49 7.92 -18.74
N ARG A 38 -0.92 7.55 -17.58
CA ARG A 38 -0.48 8.49 -16.54
C ARG A 38 0.94 9.02 -16.76
N LEU A 39 1.82 8.20 -17.32
CA LEU A 39 3.25 8.43 -17.46
C LEU A 39 3.56 8.76 -18.91
N LYS A 40 3.50 10.06 -19.25
CA LYS A 40 3.73 10.52 -20.63
C LYS A 40 5.19 10.43 -21.06
N HIS A 41 6.10 10.64 -20.11
CA HIS A 41 7.54 10.73 -20.36
C HIS A 41 8.37 9.83 -19.44
N ALA A 42 7.81 9.36 -18.32
CA ALA A 42 8.47 8.42 -17.43
C ALA A 42 8.45 6.98 -17.97
N ARG A 43 9.37 6.19 -17.42
CA ARG A 43 9.48 4.75 -17.62
C ARG A 43 9.22 4.02 -16.31
N TYR A 44 8.81 2.78 -16.41
CA TYR A 44 8.51 1.92 -15.28
C TYR A 44 9.02 0.52 -15.56
N SER A 45 9.55 -0.15 -14.54
CA SER A 45 10.08 -1.51 -14.67
C SER A 45 8.96 -2.55 -14.75
N THR A 46 9.30 -3.72 -15.27
CA THR A 46 8.46 -4.91 -15.20
C THR A 46 8.23 -5.35 -13.76
N VAL A 47 9.22 -5.21 -12.86
CA VAL A 47 9.08 -5.54 -11.43
C VAL A 47 7.95 -4.73 -10.79
N LEU A 48 7.91 -3.41 -11.02
CA LEU A 48 6.86 -2.57 -10.46
C LEU A 48 5.47 -2.96 -10.99
N VAL A 49 5.37 -3.29 -12.28
CA VAL A 49 4.11 -3.73 -12.90
C VAL A 49 3.62 -5.02 -12.23
N GLU A 50 4.50 -6.00 -12.06
CA GLU A 50 4.16 -7.28 -11.43
C GLU A 50 3.71 -7.09 -9.98
N GLN A 51 4.41 -6.25 -9.19
CA GLN A 51 4.01 -5.94 -7.81
C GLN A 51 2.62 -5.28 -7.76
N LEU A 52 2.38 -4.29 -8.62
CA LEU A 52 1.07 -3.64 -8.72
C LEU A 52 -0.03 -4.61 -9.18
N ALA A 53 0.27 -5.54 -10.08
CA ALA A 53 -0.67 -6.57 -10.54
C ALA A 53 -1.05 -7.53 -9.39
N ARG A 54 -0.07 -7.96 -8.58
CA ARG A 54 -0.33 -8.76 -7.36
C ARG A 54 -1.28 -8.02 -6.41
N HIS A 55 -0.98 -6.75 -6.15
CA HIS A 55 -1.80 -5.91 -5.27
C HIS A 55 -3.19 -5.63 -5.84
N LYS A 56 -3.35 -5.49 -7.16
CA LYS A 56 -4.65 -5.39 -7.83
C LYS A 56 -5.51 -6.63 -7.61
N LEU A 57 -4.88 -7.80 -7.58
CA LEU A 57 -5.52 -9.09 -7.32
C LEU A 57 -5.66 -9.41 -5.82
N ASN A 58 -5.35 -8.46 -4.93
CA ASN A 58 -5.33 -8.63 -3.47
C ASN A 58 -4.41 -9.76 -2.99
N ILE A 59 -3.36 -10.06 -3.76
CA ILE A 59 -2.31 -10.99 -3.37
C ILE A 59 -1.35 -10.24 -2.43
N TYR A 60 -1.07 -10.88 -1.29
CA TYR A 60 -0.05 -10.38 -0.36
C TYR A 60 1.34 -10.67 -0.92
N GLU A 61 2.21 -9.67 -0.88
CA GLU A 61 3.61 -9.79 -1.24
C GLU A 61 4.47 -9.75 0.04
N LYS A 62 5.51 -10.58 0.07
CA LYS A 62 6.43 -10.64 1.19
C LYS A 62 7.53 -9.59 1.04
N PHE A 63 7.63 -8.69 2.01
CA PHE A 63 8.73 -7.72 2.14
C PHE A 63 9.46 -8.01 3.47
N GLY A 64 10.69 -8.53 3.38
CA GLY A 64 11.39 -9.05 4.55
C GLY A 64 10.60 -10.18 5.23
N ASN A 65 10.20 -9.99 6.48
CA ASN A 65 9.40 -10.96 7.25
C ASN A 65 7.89 -10.69 7.24
N GLU A 66 7.46 -9.59 6.62
CA GLU A 66 6.07 -9.14 6.67
C GLU A 66 5.36 -9.37 5.33
N LEU A 67 4.07 -9.70 5.40
CA LEU A 67 3.19 -9.79 4.24
C LEU A 67 2.42 -8.47 4.10
N HIS A 68 2.54 -7.84 2.95
CA HIS A 68 1.85 -6.58 2.66
C HIS A 68 0.90 -6.72 1.48
N ALA A 69 -0.26 -6.07 1.60
CA ALA A 69 -1.15 -5.82 0.49
C ALA A 69 -1.37 -4.31 0.38
N TYR A 70 -1.01 -3.73 -0.77
CA TYR A 70 -1.21 -2.31 -1.03
C TYR A 70 -2.41 -2.09 -1.93
N HIS A 71 -2.99 -0.90 -1.87
CA HIS A 71 -3.97 -0.48 -2.86
C HIS A 71 -3.24 0.10 -4.06
N PHE A 72 -3.19 -0.67 -5.14
CA PHE A 72 -2.43 -0.30 -6.33
C PHE A 72 -2.81 1.10 -6.85
N GLN A 73 -4.08 1.52 -6.77
CA GLN A 73 -4.51 2.85 -7.22
C GLN A 73 -3.87 3.97 -6.39
N THR A 74 -3.64 3.77 -5.08
CA THR A 74 -2.96 4.78 -4.25
C THR A 74 -1.53 5.00 -4.72
N ILE A 75 -0.86 3.93 -5.14
CA ILE A 75 0.51 3.99 -5.68
C ILE A 75 0.48 4.70 -7.04
N LEU A 76 -0.45 4.34 -7.93
CA LEU A 76 -0.62 5.02 -9.22
C LEU A 76 -0.88 6.52 -9.06
N ASP A 77 -1.73 6.92 -8.12
CA ASP A 77 -2.06 8.32 -7.85
C ASP A 77 -0.84 9.10 -7.33
N ILE A 78 0.02 8.47 -6.51
CA ILE A 78 1.27 9.08 -6.03
C ILE A 78 2.27 9.27 -7.18
N ILE A 79 2.44 8.24 -8.02
CA ILE A 79 3.32 8.32 -9.20
C ILE A 79 2.84 9.46 -10.12
N GLU A 80 1.54 9.53 -10.43
CA GLU A 80 0.95 10.58 -11.25
C GLU A 80 1.14 11.99 -10.64
N GLN A 81 1.04 12.13 -9.32
CA GLN A 81 1.32 13.40 -8.65
C GLN A 81 2.78 13.84 -8.82
N VAL A 82 3.72 12.91 -8.71
CA VAL A 82 5.16 13.20 -8.91
C VAL A 82 5.44 13.64 -10.34
N GLU A 83 4.87 12.94 -11.32
CA GLU A 83 4.99 13.31 -12.75
C GLU A 83 4.41 14.69 -13.05
N ASN A 84 3.32 15.07 -12.36
CA ASN A 84 2.70 16.39 -12.49
C ASN A 84 3.42 17.49 -11.67
N GLY A 85 4.58 17.19 -11.08
CA GLY A 85 5.40 18.15 -10.34
C GLY A 85 4.85 18.52 -8.96
N ALA A 86 3.99 17.67 -8.36
CA ALA A 86 3.54 17.87 -7.00
C ALA A 86 4.73 17.80 -6.02
N VAL A 87 4.72 18.68 -5.01
CA VAL A 87 5.72 18.67 -3.94
C VAL A 87 5.45 17.49 -3.01
N MET A 88 6.00 16.34 -3.37
CA MET A 88 5.98 15.12 -2.57
C MET A 88 7.23 15.06 -1.68
N ASN A 89 7.15 14.34 -0.56
CA ASN A 89 8.28 14.12 0.33
C ASN A 89 9.21 13.04 -0.24
N VAL A 90 9.82 13.36 -1.38
CA VAL A 90 10.86 12.59 -2.06
C VAL A 90 12.13 12.68 -1.23
N ARG A 91 12.79 11.54 -1.03
CA ARG A 91 14.05 11.44 -0.30
C ARG A 91 15.07 10.65 -1.10
N ASP A 92 16.32 11.09 -1.05
CA ASP A 92 17.43 10.35 -1.65
C ASP A 92 17.93 9.28 -0.68
N PHE A 93 18.27 8.10 -1.22
CA PHE A 93 19.13 7.16 -0.53
C PHE A 93 20.56 7.70 -0.55
N ARG A 94 21.20 7.76 0.63
CA ARG A 94 22.52 8.38 0.81
C ARG A 94 23.67 7.38 0.94
N ASN A 95 23.35 6.12 1.21
CA ASN A 95 24.32 5.09 1.49
C ASN A 95 24.24 3.99 0.43
N GLU A 96 25.39 3.38 0.16
CA GLU A 96 25.45 2.14 -0.60
C GLU A 96 24.64 1.03 0.08
N PRO A 97 24.04 0.10 -0.69
CA PRO A 97 24.07 -0.04 -2.15
C PRO A 97 22.98 0.74 -2.92
N LEU A 98 22.20 1.61 -2.25
CA LEU A 98 21.06 2.30 -2.86
C LEU A 98 21.37 3.76 -3.24
N ALA A 99 22.62 4.22 -3.04
CA ALA A 99 23.03 5.58 -3.28
C ALA A 99 22.67 6.04 -4.70
N GLY A 100 22.09 7.25 -4.82
CA GLY A 100 21.65 7.81 -6.11
C GLY A 100 20.21 7.44 -6.51
N LEU A 101 19.56 6.51 -5.80
CA LEU A 101 18.13 6.27 -5.91
C LEU A 101 17.33 7.24 -5.04
N LYS A 102 16.05 7.39 -5.38
CA LYS A 102 15.05 8.15 -4.64
C LYS A 102 13.95 7.22 -4.13
N HIS A 103 13.34 7.58 -3.02
CA HIS A 103 12.11 6.96 -2.54
C HIS A 103 11.06 8.00 -2.19
N ILE A 104 9.81 7.63 -2.44
CA ILE A 104 8.63 8.32 -1.95
C ILE A 104 7.94 7.40 -0.97
N HIS A 105 7.61 7.94 0.21
CA HIS A 105 6.77 7.21 1.14
C HIS A 105 5.34 7.15 0.63
N HIS A 106 4.79 5.95 0.53
CA HIS A 106 3.35 5.74 0.48
C HIS A 106 2.89 5.13 1.81
N ASN A 107 1.62 5.32 2.13
CA ASN A 107 1.00 4.65 3.28
C ASN A 107 0.35 3.37 2.78
N SER A 108 0.70 2.23 3.36
CA SER A 108 -0.05 1.01 3.13
C SER A 108 -1.49 1.09 3.62
N ASN A 109 -2.37 0.43 2.87
CA ASN A 109 -3.74 0.17 3.28
C ASN A 109 -3.85 -0.79 4.47
N THR A 110 -2.80 -1.56 4.79
CA THR A 110 -2.74 -2.35 6.04
C THR A 110 -2.76 -1.45 7.28
N PHE A 111 -2.34 -0.20 7.13
CA PHE A 111 -2.54 0.82 8.17
C PHE A 111 -3.93 1.41 8.16
N ILE A 112 -4.88 1.06 7.29
CA ILE A 112 -6.25 1.58 7.41
C ILE A 112 -6.84 1.10 8.73
N ALA A 113 -6.79 -0.20 9.02
CA ALA A 113 -7.23 -0.75 10.30
C ALA A 113 -6.41 -0.21 11.48
N GLN A 114 -5.09 -0.09 11.35
CA GLN A 114 -4.26 0.45 12.43
C GLN A 114 -4.43 1.97 12.62
N ASN A 115 -4.65 2.74 11.55
CA ASN A 115 -4.91 4.18 11.57
C ASN A 115 -6.31 4.46 12.07
N MET A 116 -7.29 3.60 11.78
CA MET A 116 -8.59 3.57 12.43
C MET A 116 -8.38 3.44 13.94
N LEU A 117 -7.73 2.36 14.37
CA LEU A 117 -7.48 2.09 15.79
C LEU A 117 -6.73 3.24 16.47
N ASN A 118 -5.71 3.80 15.83
CA ASN A 118 -4.91 4.89 16.38
C ASN A 118 -5.72 6.20 16.46
N THR A 119 -6.46 6.56 15.41
CA THR A 119 -7.34 7.74 15.41
C THR A 119 -8.42 7.62 16.48
N TRP A 120 -8.96 6.41 16.66
CA TRP A 120 -9.99 6.14 17.65
C TRP A 120 -9.45 6.21 19.09
N ARG A 121 -8.28 5.62 19.34
CA ARG A 121 -7.56 5.73 20.63
C ARG A 121 -7.24 7.17 21.00
N GLU A 122 -6.87 7.99 20.03
CA GLU A 122 -6.59 9.43 20.24
C GLU A 122 -7.85 10.25 20.50
N LYS A 123 -8.93 10.01 19.76
CA LYS A 123 -10.15 10.84 19.79
C LYS A 123 -11.13 10.49 20.92
N TYR A 124 -11.21 9.22 21.29
CA TYR A 124 -12.20 8.71 22.25
C TYR A 124 -11.58 8.10 23.51
N GLY A 125 -10.24 8.13 23.62
CA GLY A 125 -9.49 7.52 24.71
C GLY A 125 -9.36 6.00 24.55
N LYS A 126 -8.60 5.34 25.44
CA LYS A 126 -8.37 3.89 25.47
C LYS A 126 -9.61 3.06 25.88
N LYS A 127 -10.83 3.46 25.50
CA LYS A 127 -12.01 2.64 25.78
C LYS A 127 -12.07 1.46 24.80
N ASP A 128 -12.56 0.35 25.32
CA ASP A 128 -12.68 -0.96 24.68
C ASP A 128 -13.15 -0.87 23.22
N GLU A 129 -12.33 -1.45 22.34
CA GLU A 129 -12.47 -1.51 20.89
C GLU A 129 -13.81 -2.12 20.45
N VAL A 130 -14.31 -3.11 21.21
CA VAL A 130 -15.56 -3.82 20.96
C VAL A 130 -16.77 -2.92 21.22
N THR A 131 -16.73 -2.14 22.30
CA THR A 131 -17.82 -1.22 22.68
C THR A 131 -18.03 -0.12 21.63
N PHE A 132 -16.99 0.31 20.92
CA PHE A 132 -17.11 1.34 19.88
C PHE A 132 -17.60 0.79 18.54
N GLN A 133 -17.08 -0.36 18.07
CA GLN A 133 -17.61 -1.05 16.89
C GLN A 133 -19.13 -1.24 17.02
N ASN A 134 -19.57 -1.69 18.20
CA ASN A 134 -20.96 -1.94 18.51
C ASN A 134 -21.80 -0.68 18.79
N SER A 135 -21.24 0.53 18.88
CA SER A 135 -22.03 1.75 19.08
C SER A 135 -22.11 2.63 17.84
N LEU A 136 -21.02 2.81 17.09
CA LEU A 136 -21.06 3.63 15.87
C LEU A 136 -21.73 2.90 14.70
N LEU A 137 -21.34 1.64 14.43
CA LEU A 137 -21.98 0.85 13.37
C LEU A 137 -23.45 0.63 13.68
N THR A 138 -23.77 0.33 14.92
CA THR A 138 -25.14 0.16 15.40
C THR A 138 -25.97 1.44 15.23
N ASN A 139 -25.43 2.61 15.56
CA ASN A 139 -26.13 3.88 15.34
C ASN A 139 -26.34 4.22 13.86
N ILE A 140 -25.34 3.95 13.00
CA ILE A 140 -25.47 4.18 11.55
C ILE A 140 -26.45 3.17 10.95
N PHE A 141 -26.35 1.90 11.35
CA PHE A 141 -27.23 0.82 10.92
C PHE A 141 -28.68 1.08 11.31
N TYR A 142 -28.96 1.44 12.56
CA TYR A 142 -30.33 1.76 13.00
C TYR A 142 -30.92 2.97 12.29
N LYS A 143 -30.12 3.99 11.96
CA LYS A 143 -30.59 5.11 11.12
C LYS A 143 -30.87 4.69 9.68
N LEU A 144 -30.08 3.77 9.13
CA LEU A 144 -30.28 3.28 7.77
C LEU A 144 -31.47 2.32 7.67
N LEU A 145 -31.89 1.69 8.78
CA LEU A 145 -33.09 0.87 8.82
C LEU A 145 -34.39 1.68 8.65
N ASP A 146 -34.36 3.01 8.88
CA ASP A 146 -35.50 3.88 8.61
C ASP A 146 -35.81 4.00 7.10
N GLU A 147 -34.81 3.74 6.24
CA GLU A 147 -34.90 3.95 4.79
C GLU A 147 -34.61 2.69 3.95
N TYR A 148 -33.97 1.67 4.53
CA TYR A 148 -33.48 0.50 3.80
C TYR A 148 -33.78 -0.81 4.54
N SER A 149 -33.89 -1.90 3.77
CA SER A 149 -33.98 -3.23 4.35
C SER A 149 -32.70 -3.59 5.13
N PRO A 150 -32.76 -4.50 6.12
CA PRO A 150 -31.60 -4.83 6.95
C PRO A 150 -30.34 -5.23 6.17
N ALA A 151 -30.46 -6.03 5.11
CA ALA A 151 -29.32 -6.43 4.30
C ALA A 151 -28.66 -5.24 3.58
N VAL A 152 -29.49 -4.32 3.04
CA VAL A 152 -29.01 -3.12 2.35
C VAL A 152 -28.43 -2.10 3.33
N ALA A 153 -29.08 -1.92 4.50
CA ALA A 153 -28.60 -1.08 5.58
C ALA A 153 -27.24 -1.55 6.11
N GLN A 154 -27.04 -2.87 6.25
CA GLN A 154 -25.76 -3.45 6.69
C GLN A 154 -24.64 -3.18 5.68
N GLN A 155 -24.90 -3.41 4.38
CA GLN A 155 -23.91 -3.13 3.33
C GLN A 155 -23.56 -1.64 3.29
N LYS A 156 -24.57 -0.75 3.37
CA LYS A 156 -24.37 0.70 3.36
C LYS A 156 -23.67 1.21 4.61
N ALA A 157 -23.93 0.64 5.79
CA ALA A 157 -23.25 0.98 7.03
C ALA A 157 -21.74 0.66 6.94
N LEU A 158 -21.41 -0.50 6.38
CA LEU A 158 -20.03 -0.90 6.11
C LEU A 158 -19.37 0.04 5.09
N THR A 159 -20.04 0.35 3.97
CA THR A 159 -19.54 1.31 2.97
C THR A 159 -19.33 2.70 3.56
N PHE A 160 -20.25 3.18 4.40
CA PHE A 160 -20.13 4.48 5.06
C PHE A 160 -18.92 4.51 6.01
N LEU A 161 -18.75 3.45 6.81
CA LEU A 161 -17.59 3.30 7.69
C LEU A 161 -16.30 3.36 6.86
N LEU A 162 -16.19 2.53 5.82
CA LEU A 162 -15.03 2.50 4.91
C LEU A 162 -14.74 3.87 4.28
N ASN A 163 -15.75 4.55 3.76
CA ASN A 163 -15.60 5.88 3.16
C ASN A 163 -15.13 6.92 4.16
N ARG A 164 -15.66 6.90 5.38
CA ARG A 164 -15.24 7.82 6.44
C ARG A 164 -13.78 7.60 6.82
N ILE A 165 -13.36 6.35 6.88
CA ILE A 165 -11.98 6.00 7.17
C ILE A 165 -11.05 6.45 6.06
N LEU A 166 -11.41 6.18 4.80
CA LEU A 166 -10.66 6.63 3.62
C LEU A 166 -10.57 8.16 3.55
N TYR A 167 -11.63 8.86 3.97
CA TYR A 167 -11.62 10.31 4.07
C TYR A 167 -10.67 10.77 5.18
N GLU A 168 -10.80 10.25 6.40
CA GLU A 168 -9.99 10.68 7.55
C GLU A 168 -8.51 10.29 7.41
N SER A 169 -8.19 9.17 6.73
CA SER A 169 -6.80 8.77 6.45
C SER A 169 -6.07 9.70 5.49
N LYS A 170 -6.79 10.37 4.57
CA LYS A 170 -6.23 11.37 3.64
C LYS A 170 -5.75 12.65 4.32
N PHE A 171 -6.28 12.98 5.50
CA PHE A 171 -5.99 14.25 6.19
C PHE A 171 -5.05 14.13 7.39
N ARG A 172 -4.53 12.92 7.69
CA ARG A 172 -3.63 12.74 8.83
C ARG A 172 -2.23 13.22 8.46
N PRO A 173 -1.64 14.20 9.19
CA PRO A 173 -0.25 14.59 8.95
C PRO A 173 0.66 13.40 9.22
N LEU A 174 1.53 13.09 8.25
CA LEU A 174 2.51 12.00 8.20
C LEU A 174 3.58 12.10 9.30
N LYS A 175 3.19 12.17 10.58
CA LYS A 175 4.07 12.58 11.68
C LYS A 175 5.04 11.50 12.17
N LYS A 176 5.08 10.31 11.57
CA LYS A 176 6.14 9.32 11.75
C LYS A 176 6.33 8.57 10.45
N GLN A 177 7.26 9.01 9.60
CA GLN A 177 7.57 8.31 8.36
C GLN A 177 8.37 7.04 8.65
N THR A 178 7.65 5.98 8.98
CA THR A 178 8.06 4.58 8.83
C THR A 178 7.05 4.01 7.85
N GLY A 179 7.37 4.06 6.56
CA GLY A 179 6.41 3.76 5.50
C GLY A 179 7.04 2.99 4.37
N GLU A 180 6.19 2.52 3.49
CA GLU A 180 6.54 1.79 2.30
C GLU A 180 7.05 2.73 1.22
N TRP A 181 7.94 2.23 0.36
CA TRP A 181 8.69 3.01 -0.60
C TRP A 181 8.23 2.70 -2.01
N ILE A 182 7.95 3.75 -2.77
CA ILE A 182 8.07 3.72 -4.24
C ILE A 182 9.49 4.14 -4.55
N ILE A 183 10.31 3.22 -5.06
CA ILE A 183 11.70 3.49 -5.43
C ILE A 183 11.75 3.91 -6.90
N TYR A 184 12.43 5.01 -7.16
CA TYR A 184 12.61 5.53 -8.51
C TYR A 184 13.95 6.27 -8.64
N THR A 185 14.34 6.60 -9.86
CA THR A 185 15.47 7.51 -10.12
C THR A 185 15.16 8.41 -11.31
N GLN A 186 15.98 9.44 -11.54
CA GLN A 186 15.90 10.30 -12.71
C GLN A 186 17.18 10.18 -13.53
N HIS A 187 17.05 9.90 -14.83
CA HIS A 187 18.15 9.85 -15.77
C HIS A 187 17.76 10.62 -17.04
N ASP A 188 18.60 11.56 -17.48
CA ASP A 188 18.36 12.43 -18.63
C ASP A 188 16.97 13.11 -18.63
N GLY A 189 16.55 13.61 -17.47
CA GLY A 189 15.25 14.28 -17.28
C GLY A 189 14.04 13.34 -17.26
N THR A 190 14.26 12.03 -17.42
CA THR A 190 13.20 11.00 -17.41
C THR A 190 13.17 10.30 -16.05
N ASN A 191 11.99 10.19 -15.44
CA ASN A 191 11.81 9.40 -14.23
C ASN A 191 11.69 7.91 -14.57
N TYR A 192 12.34 7.06 -13.78
CA TYR A 192 12.31 5.60 -13.89
C TYR A 192 11.78 5.03 -12.58
N TYR A 193 10.54 4.55 -12.58
CA TYR A 193 9.91 3.91 -11.42
C TYR A 193 10.27 2.42 -11.38
N LEU A 194 10.94 1.98 -10.32
CA LEU A 194 11.67 0.71 -10.31
C LEU A 194 10.98 -0.40 -9.52
N CYS A 195 10.60 -0.16 -8.27
CA CYS A 195 9.90 -1.18 -7.48
C CYS A 195 9.26 -0.58 -6.23
N LEU A 196 8.47 -1.42 -5.55
CA LEU A 196 8.03 -1.23 -4.19
C LEU A 196 8.99 -1.90 -3.22
N ALA A 197 9.18 -1.27 -2.07
CA ALA A 197 10.00 -1.75 -0.97
C ALA A 197 9.45 -1.24 0.37
N THR A 198 10.02 -1.67 1.51
CA THR A 198 9.63 -1.16 2.83
C THR A 198 10.82 -0.67 3.63
N HIS A 199 10.59 0.30 4.52
CA HIS A 199 11.61 0.66 5.49
C HIS A 199 11.95 -0.51 6.43
N GLN A 200 10.97 -1.37 6.73
CA GLN A 200 11.15 -2.47 7.69
C GLN A 200 12.05 -3.56 7.12
N GLU A 201 11.94 -3.90 5.83
CA GLU A 201 12.85 -4.88 5.23
C GLU A 201 14.29 -4.38 5.18
N ALA A 202 14.52 -3.10 4.87
CA ALA A 202 15.85 -2.50 4.88
C ALA A 202 16.43 -2.47 6.30
N LYS A 203 15.59 -2.23 7.31
CA LYS A 203 16.02 -2.24 8.72
C LYS A 203 16.36 -3.64 9.23
N ASP A 204 15.58 -4.65 8.85
CA ASP A 204 15.74 -6.01 9.36
C ASP A 204 16.84 -6.80 8.63
N PHE A 205 17.04 -6.52 7.35
CA PHE A 205 17.90 -7.32 6.47
C PHE A 205 19.02 -6.52 5.78
N GLY A 206 19.06 -5.20 5.98
CA GLY A 206 19.97 -4.30 5.27
C GLY A 206 19.41 -3.84 3.92
N ASP A 207 20.00 -2.77 3.38
CA ASP A 207 19.63 -2.19 2.10
C ASP A 207 19.92 -3.15 0.92
N GLU A 208 20.73 -4.20 1.13
CA GLU A 208 21.07 -5.24 0.16
C GLU A 208 19.84 -6.01 -0.34
N VAL A 209 18.83 -6.24 0.50
CA VAL A 209 17.60 -6.94 0.09
C VAL A 209 16.85 -6.15 -0.97
N VAL A 210 16.83 -4.83 -0.82
CA VAL A 210 16.22 -3.91 -1.77
C VAL A 210 17.05 -3.82 -3.04
N ALA A 211 18.39 -3.75 -2.91
CA ALA A 211 19.29 -3.76 -4.06
C ALA A 211 19.18 -5.04 -4.90
N GLN A 212 18.97 -6.19 -4.25
CA GLN A 212 18.73 -7.45 -4.95
C GLN A 212 17.43 -7.41 -5.76
N ARG A 213 16.35 -6.84 -5.20
CA ARG A 213 15.07 -6.65 -5.91
C ARG A 213 15.22 -5.74 -7.13
N LEU A 214 16.16 -4.79 -7.09
CA LEU A 214 16.42 -3.84 -8.18
C LEU A 214 17.26 -4.44 -9.32
N GLN A 215 17.93 -5.59 -9.13
CA GLN A 215 18.79 -6.19 -10.15
C GLN A 215 18.10 -6.42 -11.52
N PRO A 216 16.86 -6.94 -11.59
CA PRO A 216 16.15 -7.06 -12.86
C PRO A 216 15.87 -5.70 -13.51
N CYS A 217 15.61 -4.65 -12.71
CA CYS A 217 15.36 -3.31 -13.20
C CYS A 217 16.59 -2.71 -13.90
N PHE A 218 17.79 -2.95 -13.36
CA PHE A 218 19.04 -2.47 -13.99
C PHE A 218 19.44 -3.27 -15.24
N LYS A 219 18.94 -4.51 -15.38
CA LYS A 219 19.05 -5.27 -16.64
C LYS A 219 18.07 -4.74 -17.68
N GLU A 220 16.87 -4.34 -17.26
CA GLU A 220 15.83 -3.75 -18.11
C GLU A 220 16.20 -2.32 -18.57
N PHE A 221 16.87 -1.55 -17.72
CA PHE A 221 17.35 -0.19 -17.98
C PHE A 221 18.87 -0.06 -17.79
N PRO A 222 19.69 -0.59 -18.71
CA PRO A 222 21.16 -0.57 -18.58
C PRO A 222 21.78 0.82 -18.47
N GLU A 223 21.09 1.87 -18.94
CA GLU A 223 21.50 3.26 -18.82
C GLU A 223 21.58 3.74 -17.36
N LEU A 224 20.80 3.14 -16.46
CA LEU A 224 20.78 3.49 -15.03
C LEU A 224 22.03 2.97 -14.31
N SER A 225 22.60 1.85 -14.77
CA SER A 225 23.78 1.20 -14.20
C SER A 225 25.08 2.02 -14.35
N ARG A 226 25.05 3.08 -15.17
CA ARG A 226 26.17 4.02 -15.33
C ARG A 226 26.03 5.26 -14.43
N SER A 227 24.89 5.40 -13.76
CA SER A 227 24.48 6.58 -12.98
C SER A 227 24.36 6.29 -11.48
N LEU A 228 24.53 5.02 -11.09
CA LEU A 228 24.59 4.48 -9.72
C LEU A 228 25.94 3.78 -9.59
#